data_AF-A0A918UMZ2-F1
#
_entry.id   AF-A0A918UMZ2-F1
#
_cell.length_a   1.000
_cell.length_b   1.000
_cell.length_c   1.000
_cell.angle_alpha   90.00
_cell.angle_beta   90.00
_cell.angle_gamma   90.00
#
_symmetry.space_group_name_H-M   'P 1'
#
loop_
_entity.id
_entity.type
_entity.pdbx_description
1 polymer ?
#
loop_
_entity_poly.entity_id
_entity_poly.type
_entity_poly.pdbx_seq_one_letter_code
_entity_poly.pdbx_strand_id
1 'polypeptide(L)'
;MISPAELALLAFAGYRGTQLIVHDSLLDGARDRIIAWQGGRARTAVVTLMSCVYCVGWWVSGAFLAVWLLGTGQWHGVPLVLHGVEWFATAGAAVLLSRWDDSRHGG
;
A
#
# COMPACT_ATOMS: atom_id res chain seq x y z
N MET A 1 -2.92 -1.68 -19.76
CA MET A 1 -2.29 -2.75 -18.95
C MET A 1 -0.94 -2.24 -18.54
N ILE A 2 -0.60 -2.36 -17.27
CA ILE A 2 0.72 -1.96 -16.77
C ILE A 2 1.79 -2.90 -17.33
N SER A 3 2.90 -2.32 -17.76
CA SER A 3 4.11 -3.02 -18.16
C SER A 3 4.86 -3.59 -16.94
N PRO A 4 5.77 -4.55 -17.12
CA PRO A 4 6.60 -5.05 -16.02
C PRO A 4 7.44 -3.97 -15.33
N ALA A 5 7.87 -2.94 -16.07
CA ALA A 5 8.61 -1.82 -15.50
C ALA A 5 7.73 -0.94 -14.60
N GLU A 6 6.50 -0.63 -15.03
CA GLU A 6 5.51 0.09 -14.21
C GLU A 6 5.14 -0.71 -12.97
N LEU A 7 4.97 -2.03 -13.09
CA LEU A 7 4.74 -2.91 -11.95
C LEU A 7 5.89 -2.83 -10.94
N ALA A 8 7.15 -2.87 -11.38
CA ALA A 8 8.30 -2.77 -10.49
C ALA A 8 8.36 -1.41 -9.77
N LEU A 9 8.09 -0.31 -10.48
CA LEU A 9 8.01 1.03 -9.90
C LEU A 9 6.90 1.14 -8.86
N LEU A 10 5.70 0.65 -9.19
CA LEU A 10 4.54 0.66 -8.29
C LEU A 10 4.75 -0.25 -7.08
N ALA A 11 5.38 -1.41 -7.25
CA ALA A 11 5.75 -2.30 -6.16
C ALA A 11 6.74 -1.62 -5.20
N PHE A 12 7.74 -0.93 -5.74
CA PHE A 12 8.70 -0.17 -4.93
C PHE A 12 8.03 1.00 -4.18
N ALA A 13 7.15 1.74 -4.85
CA ALA A 13 6.36 2.79 -4.23
C ALA A 13 5.45 2.25 -3.13
N GLY A 14 4.78 1.11 -3.37
CA GLY A 14 3.95 0.41 -2.40
C GLY A 14 4.75 -0.05 -1.17
N TYR A 15 5.92 -0.66 -1.38
CA TYR A 15 6.85 -1.05 -0.32
C TYR A 15 7.26 0.16 0.54
N ARG A 16 7.80 1.23 -0.08
CA ARG A 16 8.26 2.42 0.66
C ARG A 16 7.12 3.16 1.35
N GLY A 17 5.96 3.29 0.71
CA GLY A 17 4.79 3.91 1.31
C GLY A 17 4.29 3.13 2.53
N THR A 18 4.31 1.79 2.46
CA THR A 18 3.93 0.93 3.59
C THR A 18 4.92 1.06 4.74
N GLN A 19 6.22 1.05 4.45
CA GLN A 19 7.28 1.28 5.44
C GLN A 19 7.11 2.66 6.11
N LEU A 20 6.79 3.70 5.36
CA LEU A 20 6.54 5.03 5.89
C LEU A 20 5.32 5.10 6.81
N ILE A 21 4.26 4.34 6.54
CA ILE A 21 3.06 4.34 7.38
C ILE A 21 3.26 3.49 8.65
N VAL A 22 4.00 2.40 8.56
CA VAL A 22 4.11 1.43 9.66
C VAL A 22 5.33 1.70 10.56
N HIS A 23 6.46 2.04 9.97
CA HIS A 23 7.76 2.07 10.65
C HIS A 23 8.34 3.48 10.84
N ASP A 24 7.85 4.49 10.11
CA ASP A 24 8.41 5.83 10.20
C ASP A 24 7.70 6.67 11.28
N SER A 25 8.49 7.25 12.18
CA SER A 25 8.00 8.10 13.28
C SER A 25 7.43 9.42 12.79
N LEU A 26 7.61 9.75 11.51
CA LEU A 26 7.05 10.93 10.85
C LEU A 26 5.52 10.98 10.94
N LEU A 27 4.85 9.81 11.01
CA LEU A 27 3.41 9.73 11.21
C LEU A 27 2.98 9.51 12.67
N ASP A 28 3.89 9.44 13.64
CA ASP A 28 3.52 9.16 15.04
C ASP A 28 2.54 10.20 15.59
N GLY A 29 2.74 11.49 15.29
CA GLY A 29 1.80 12.54 15.71
C GLY A 29 0.41 12.42 15.08
N ALA A 30 0.30 11.88 13.86
CA ALA A 30 -0.99 11.58 13.23
C ALA A 30 -1.61 10.30 13.82
N ARG A 31 -0.78 9.29 14.08
CA ARG A 31 -1.17 8.02 14.69
C ARG A 31 -1.72 8.24 16.10
N ASP A 32 -1.07 9.06 16.90
CA ASP A 32 -1.51 9.41 18.25
C ASP A 32 -2.84 10.14 18.25
N ARG A 33 -3.07 11.04 17.29
CA ARG A 33 -4.37 11.70 17.11
C ARG A 33 -5.47 10.72 16.70
N ILE A 34 -5.17 9.75 15.83
CA ILE A 34 -6.12 8.69 15.43
C ILE A 34 -6.44 7.78 16.62
N ILE A 35 -5.45 7.45 17.46
CA ILE A 35 -5.64 6.65 18.66
C ILE A 35 -6.47 7.40 19.70
N ALA A 36 -6.20 8.70 19.89
CA ALA A 36 -6.91 9.59 20.81
C ALA A 36 -8.30 10.01 20.31
N TRP A 37 -8.59 9.86 19.01
CA TRP A 37 -9.90 10.15 18.45
C TRP A 37 -10.95 9.19 19.02
N GLN A 38 -11.99 9.76 19.65
CA GLN A 38 -13.15 9.00 20.07
C GLN A 38 -14.07 8.72 18.87
N GLY A 39 -13.80 7.60 18.20
CA GLY A 39 -14.70 6.98 17.23
C GLY A 39 -15.06 5.58 17.70
N GLY A 40 -16.30 5.14 17.46
CA GLY A 40 -16.74 3.77 17.76
C GLY A 40 -16.13 2.75 16.79
N ARG A 41 -16.97 2.04 16.01
CA ARG A 41 -16.52 1.01 15.05
C ARG A 41 -15.49 1.50 14.02
N ALA A 42 -15.58 2.77 13.60
CA ALA A 42 -14.67 3.35 12.61
C ALA A 42 -13.22 3.45 13.13
N ARG A 43 -13.03 3.80 14.42
CA ARG A 43 -11.70 3.81 15.05
C ARG A 43 -11.09 2.42 15.05
N THR A 44 -11.86 1.41 15.47
CA THR A 44 -11.40 0.02 15.46
C THR A 44 -10.99 -0.42 14.06
N ALA A 45 -11.79 -0.11 13.04
CA ALA A 45 -11.46 -0.43 11.66
C ALA A 45 -10.15 0.22 11.20
N VAL A 46 -9.93 1.51 11.49
CA VAL A 46 -8.70 2.22 11.11
C VAL A 46 -7.49 1.68 11.87
N VAL A 47 -7.60 1.46 13.18
CA VAL A 47 -6.51 0.90 13.99
C VAL A 47 -6.18 -0.52 13.53
N THR A 48 -7.17 -1.37 13.24
CA THR A 48 -6.96 -2.72 12.70
C THR A 48 -6.29 -2.64 11.33
N LEU A 49 -6.70 -1.69 10.48
CA LEU A 49 -6.12 -1.50 9.16
C LEU A 49 -4.64 -1.11 9.25
N MET A 50 -4.30 -0.16 10.12
CA MET A 50 -2.92 0.31 10.35
C MET A 50 -2.03 -0.73 11.04
N SER A 51 -2.61 -1.61 11.87
CA SER A 51 -1.85 -2.59 12.64
C SER A 51 -1.28 -3.74 11.82
N CYS A 52 -1.81 -3.99 10.61
CA CYS A 52 -1.35 -5.07 9.76
C CYS A 52 -0.62 -4.51 8.54
N VAL A 53 0.69 -4.77 8.43
CA VAL A 53 1.54 -4.40 7.29
C VAL A 53 0.91 -4.85 5.96
N TYR A 54 0.31 -6.04 5.93
CA TYR A 54 -0.36 -6.55 4.73
C TYR A 54 -1.66 -5.80 4.41
N CYS A 55 -2.43 -5.40 5.43
CA CYS A 55 -3.66 -4.63 5.22
C CYS A 55 -3.34 -3.20 4.74
N VAL A 56 -2.39 -2.52 5.38
CA VAL A 56 -1.92 -1.20 4.92
C VAL A 56 -1.33 -1.32 3.52
N GLY A 57 -0.43 -2.28 3.30
CA GLY A 57 0.26 -2.43 2.03
C GLY A 57 -0.68 -2.72 0.86
N TRP A 58 -1.77 -3.47 1.11
CA TRP A 58 -2.84 -3.64 0.14
C TRP A 58 -3.43 -2.29 -0.31
N TRP A 59 -3.88 -1.46 0.63
CA TRP A 59 -4.50 -0.17 0.30
C TRP A 59 -3.52 0.85 -0.28
N VAL A 60 -2.29 0.90 0.23
CA VAL A 60 -1.24 1.79 -0.28
C VAL A 60 -0.90 1.45 -1.73
N SER A 61 -0.73 0.15 -2.03
CA SER A 61 -0.44 -0.30 -3.39
C SER A 61 -1.59 0.05 -4.35
N GLY A 62 -2.84 -0.12 -3.90
CA GLY A 62 -4.03 0.25 -4.66
C GLY A 62 -4.12 1.76 -4.92
N ALA A 63 -3.80 2.58 -3.91
CA ALA A 63 -3.80 4.03 -4.05
C ALA A 63 -2.76 4.49 -5.08
N PHE A 64 -1.53 3.95 -5.02
CA PHE A 64 -0.50 4.26 -6.01
C PHE A 64 -0.89 3.80 -7.42
N LEU A 65 -1.45 2.60 -7.56
CA LEU A 65 -1.94 2.12 -8.85
C LEU A 65 -3.05 3.03 -9.40
N ALA A 66 -4.04 3.40 -8.57
CA ALA A 66 -5.11 4.29 -8.99
C ALA A 66 -4.58 5.67 -9.43
N VAL A 67 -3.67 6.27 -8.66
CA VAL A 67 -3.02 7.53 -9.02
C VAL A 67 -2.26 7.40 -10.34
N TRP A 68 -1.53 6.29 -10.54
CA TRP A 68 -0.81 6.03 -11.79
C TRP A 68 -1.76 5.94 -12.98
N LEU A 69 -2.79 5.11 -12.88
CA LEU A 69 -3.76 4.89 -13.95
C LEU A 69 -4.53 6.17 -14.29
N LEU A 70 -4.90 6.98 -13.30
CA LEU A 70 -5.57 8.26 -13.52
C LEU A 70 -4.60 9.29 -14.12
N GLY A 71 -3.39 9.42 -13.58
CA GLY A 71 -2.40 10.39 -14.01
C GLY A 71 -1.84 10.13 -15.41
N THR A 72 -1.80 8.86 -15.83
CA THR A 72 -1.35 8.44 -17.18
C THR A 72 -2.51 8.27 -18.16
N GLY A 73 -3.75 8.46 -17.72
CA GLY A 73 -4.94 8.26 -18.57
C GLY A 73 -5.24 6.80 -18.93
N GLN A 74 -4.60 5.83 -18.26
CA GLN A 74 -4.77 4.40 -18.53
C GLN A 74 -6.02 3.77 -17.90
N TRP A 75 -6.71 4.48 -17.00
CA TRP A 75 -7.86 3.97 -16.23
C TRP A 75 -9.01 3.39 -17.07
N HIS A 76 -9.22 3.92 -18.28
CA HIS A 76 -10.27 3.46 -19.18
C HIS A 76 -9.74 2.59 -20.33
N GLY A 77 -8.44 2.28 -20.33
CA GLY A 77 -7.79 1.56 -21.41
C GLY A 77 -8.04 0.05 -21.40
N VAL A 78 -8.49 -0.52 -20.27
CA VAL A 78 -8.81 -1.94 -20.12
C VAL A 78 -9.98 -2.18 -19.17
N PRO A 79 -10.62 -3.38 -19.20
CA PRO A 79 -11.67 -3.72 -18.25
C PRO A 79 -11.23 -3.57 -16.78
N LEU A 80 -12.13 -3.06 -15.92
CA LEU A 80 -11.87 -2.86 -14.49
C LEU A 80 -11.40 -4.11 -13.76
N VAL A 81 -11.84 -5.29 -14.19
CA VAL A 81 -11.40 -6.57 -13.60
C VAL A 81 -9.88 -6.77 -13.76
N LEU A 82 -9.29 -6.29 -14.87
CA LEU A 82 -7.84 -6.36 -15.07
C LEU A 82 -7.11 -5.39 -14.14
N HIS A 83 -7.65 -4.20 -13.86
CA HIS A 83 -7.09 -3.32 -12.83
C HIS A 83 -7.14 -3.96 -11.43
N GLY A 84 -8.16 -4.78 -11.16
CA GLY A 84 -8.18 -5.64 -9.96
C GLY A 84 -6.99 -6.59 -9.91
N VAL A 85 -6.68 -7.28 -11.03
CA VAL A 85 -5.50 -8.16 -11.13
C VAL A 85 -4.19 -7.37 -10.99
N GLU A 86 -4.10 -6.19 -11.59
CA GLU A 86 -2.94 -5.29 -11.47
C GLU A 86 -2.73 -4.83 -10.02
N TRP A 87 -3.82 -4.61 -9.27
CA TRP A 87 -3.75 -4.31 -7.84
C TRP A 87 -3.19 -5.51 -7.05
N PHE A 88 -3.69 -6.72 -7.30
CA PHE A 88 -3.12 -7.92 -6.69
C PHE A 88 -1.63 -8.11 -7.02
N ALA A 89 -1.23 -7.87 -8.27
CA ALA A 89 0.15 -7.97 -8.69
C ALA A 89 1.05 -6.94 -7.99
N THR A 90 0.63 -5.67 -7.93
CA THR A 90 1.38 -4.59 -7.27
C THR A 90 1.52 -4.84 -5.77
N ALA A 91 0.43 -5.20 -5.08
CA ALA A 91 0.47 -5.52 -3.65
C ALA A 91 1.33 -6.75 -3.36
N GLY A 92 1.21 -7.81 -4.18
CA GLY A 92 2.02 -9.02 -4.05
C GLY A 92 3.52 -8.74 -4.23
N ALA A 93 3.88 -7.96 -5.24
CA ALA A 93 5.26 -7.57 -5.48
C ALA A 93 5.83 -6.69 -4.36
N ALA A 94 5.06 -5.74 -3.83
CA ALA A 94 5.46 -4.95 -2.67
C ALA A 94 5.71 -5.83 -1.43
N VAL A 95 4.85 -6.83 -1.19
CA VAL A 95 5.01 -7.79 -0.08
C VAL A 95 6.25 -8.66 -0.27
N LEU A 96 6.57 -9.09 -1.49
CA LEU A 96 7.80 -9.83 -1.78
C LEU A 96 9.04 -9.00 -1.43
N LEU A 97 9.04 -7.70 -1.75
CA LEU A 97 10.12 -6.78 -1.36
C LEU A 97 10.23 -6.66 0.16
N SER A 98 9.12 -6.49 0.88
CA SER A 98 9.11 -6.48 2.35
C SER A 98 9.70 -7.77 2.94
N ARG A 99 9.25 -8.93 2.46
CA ARG A 99 9.74 -10.24 2.94
C ARG A 99 11.23 -10.44 2.67
N TRP A 100 11.70 -9.96 1.53
CA TRP A 100 13.12 -10.00 1.19
C TRP A 100 13.95 -9.07 2.07
N ASP A 101 13.45 -7.87 2.35
CA ASP A 101 14.07 -6.92 3.27
C ASP A 101 14.16 -7.47 4.70
N ASP A 102 13.06 -8.05 5.20
CA ASP A 102 13.01 -8.74 6.51
C ASP A 102 14.03 -9.87 6.59
N SER A 103 14.21 -10.65 5.51
CA SER A 103 15.16 -11.76 5.46
C SER A 103 16.63 -11.36 5.55
N ARG A 104 16.93 -10.07 5.36
CA ARG A 104 18.31 -9.52 5.39
C ARG A 104 18.64 -8.78 6.66
N HIS A 105 17.63 -8.26 7.35
CA HIS A 105 17.77 -7.63 8.66
C HIS A 105 17.58 -8.64 9.81
N GLY A 106 17.31 -9.91 9.49
CA GLY A 106 17.32 -11.05 10.41
C GLY A 106 18.65 -11.83 10.38
N GLY A 107 19.66 -11.26 11.05
CA GLY A 107 20.92 -11.87 11.49
C GLY A 107 21.44 -11.11 12.69
#